data_AF-A0A401IC49-F1
#
_entry.id   AF-A0A401IC49-F1
#
_cell.length_a   1.000
_cell.length_b   1.000
_cell.length_c   1.000
_cell.angle_alpha   90.00
_cell.angle_beta   90.00
_cell.angle_gamma   90.00
#
_symmetry.space_group_name_H-M   'P 1'
#
loop_
_entity.id
_entity.type
_entity.pdbx_description
1 polymer ?
#
loop_
_entity_poly.entity_id
_entity_poly.type
_entity_poly.pdbx_seq_one_letter_code
_entity_poly.pdbx_strand_id
1 'polypeptide(L)'
;MLWLQPLIYQSRLIQVRNFTDPSMTLSLWLSDNYTPAAWTVLIASVVATVIWCMMTAIAKVKGAIDTFQWSLTWWLLGLLPIISIGIALFFFNESSDAQLSLVGFFILNGLILYWLPTAISSPGLFKHIPPGSFLLRRLIG
;
A
#
# COMPACT_ATOMS: atom_id res chain seq x y z
N MET A 1 9.50 0.52 5.55
CA MET A 1 9.42 0.12 4.13
C MET A 1 10.40 0.91 3.27
N LEU A 2 10.25 2.23 3.15
CA LEU A 2 11.16 3.11 2.40
C LEU A 2 12.67 2.93 2.69
N TRP A 3 13.03 2.60 3.92
CA TRP A 3 14.43 2.44 4.34
C TRP A 3 14.94 1.00 4.32
N LEU A 4 14.02 0.02 4.39
CA LEU A 4 14.35 -1.41 4.44
C LEU A 4 14.43 -2.02 3.03
N GLN A 5 13.53 -1.61 2.14
CA GLN A 5 13.46 -2.15 0.79
C GLN A 5 14.69 -1.80 -0.07
N PRO A 6 15.30 -0.59 -0.01
CA PRO A 6 16.57 -0.31 -0.69
C PRO A 6 17.71 -1.25 -0.29
N LEU A 7 17.76 -1.68 0.97
CA LEU A 7 18.80 -2.59 1.46
C LEU A 7 18.71 -3.97 0.78
N ILE A 8 17.51 -4.41 0.38
CA ILE A 8 17.31 -5.67 -0.35
C ILE A 8 17.97 -5.61 -1.74
N TYR A 9 17.85 -4.46 -2.41
CA TYR A 9 18.49 -4.24 -3.70
C TYR A 9 20.00 -4.04 -3.56
N GLN A 10 20.45 -3.30 -2.54
CA GLN A 10 21.88 -3.07 -2.27
C GLN A 10 22.62 -4.37 -1.88
N SER A 11 21.97 -5.25 -1.13
CA SER A 11 22.51 -6.57 -0.76
C SER A 11 22.50 -7.59 -1.91
N ARG A 12 22.01 -7.20 -3.10
CA ARG A 12 21.89 -8.05 -4.29
C ARG A 12 21.06 -9.32 -4.09
N LEU A 13 20.20 -9.34 -3.07
CA LEU A 13 19.19 -10.40 -2.89
C LEU A 13 18.23 -10.41 -4.08
N ILE A 14 17.90 -9.23 -4.60
CA ILE A 14 17.19 -9.04 -5.86
C ILE A 14 18.13 -8.26 -6.79
N GLN A 15 18.49 -8.88 -7.90
CA GLN A 15 19.43 -8.30 -8.84
C GLN A 15 18.70 -7.49 -9.90
N VAL A 16 19.05 -6.22 -10.00
CA VAL A 16 18.54 -5.30 -11.02
C VAL A 16 19.72 -5.01 -11.95
N ARG A 17 19.66 -5.50 -13.18
CA ARG A 17 20.77 -5.36 -14.16
C ARG A 17 20.30 -4.76 -15.48
N ASN A 18 19.07 -5.08 -15.88
CA ASN A 18 18.49 -4.61 -17.13
C ASN A 18 17.78 -3.27 -16.91
N PHE A 19 18.54 -2.18 -16.97
CA PHE A 19 18.01 -0.83 -17.01
C PHE A 19 17.72 -0.41 -18.46
N THR A 20 16.66 0.37 -18.67
CA THR A 20 16.34 0.95 -19.99
C THR A 20 17.43 1.94 -20.44
N ASP A 21 17.93 2.73 -19.50
CA ASP A 21 19.06 3.64 -19.73
C ASP A 21 20.40 2.95 -19.39
N PRO A 22 21.34 2.83 -20.35
CA PRO A 22 22.64 2.20 -20.13
C PRO A 22 23.57 2.98 -19.18
N SER A 23 23.29 4.25 -18.89
CA SER A 23 24.04 5.06 -17.92
C SER A 23 23.51 4.91 -16.48
N MET A 24 22.36 4.27 -16.31
CA MET A 24 21.70 4.10 -15.02
C MET A 24 22.50 3.17 -14.10
N THR A 25 22.90 3.68 -12.94
CA THR A 25 23.47 2.86 -11.87
C THR A 25 22.42 2.50 -10.84
N LEU A 26 22.63 1.43 -10.07
CA LEU A 26 21.70 1.02 -9.01
C LEU A 26 21.39 2.15 -8.02
N SER A 27 22.39 2.96 -7.67
CA SER A 27 22.22 4.10 -6.76
C SER A 27 21.36 5.22 -7.37
N LEU A 28 21.55 5.53 -8.65
CA LEU A 28 20.74 6.51 -9.37
C LEU A 28 19.31 6.02 -9.52
N TRP A 29 19.12 4.76 -9.92
CA TRP A 29 17.79 4.17 -9.98
C TRP A 29 17.07 4.17 -8.62
N LEU A 30 17.79 3.88 -7.53
CA LEU A 30 17.22 3.91 -6.18
C LEU A 30 16.78 5.33 -5.78
N SER A 31 17.57 6.34 -6.12
CA SER A 31 17.27 7.75 -5.82
C SER A 31 16.14 8.29 -6.69
N ASP A 32 16.25 8.12 -8.00
CA ASP A 32 15.50 8.93 -8.97
C ASP A 32 14.21 8.23 -9.43
N ASN A 33 14.12 6.91 -9.25
CA ASN A 33 12.96 6.12 -9.66
C ASN A 33 12.30 5.43 -8.47
N TYR A 34 13.05 4.59 -7.75
CA TYR A 34 12.51 3.78 -6.67
C TYR A 34 11.92 4.64 -5.53
N THR A 35 12.71 5.58 -5.03
CA THR A 35 12.33 6.41 -3.88
C THR A 35 11.08 7.26 -4.15
N PRO A 36 10.99 8.02 -5.26
CA PRO A 36 9.76 8.77 -5.57
C PRO A 36 8.56 7.85 -5.80
N ALA A 37 8.73 6.73 -6.50
CA ALA A 37 7.66 5.73 -6.68
C ALA A 37 7.12 5.20 -5.34
N ALA A 38 8.03 4.84 -4.43
CA ALA A 38 7.67 4.35 -3.11
C ALA A 38 6.98 5.43 -2.26
N TRP A 39 7.39 6.70 -2.40
CA TRP A 39 6.71 7.84 -1.76
C TRP A 39 5.29 8.04 -2.28
N THR A 40 5.06 7.94 -3.59
CA THR A 40 3.73 8.06 -4.18
C THR A 40 2.76 7.04 -3.58
N VAL A 41 3.17 5.78 -3.54
CA VAL A 41 2.34 4.70 -2.97
C VAL A 41 2.15 4.86 -1.46
N LEU A 42 3.18 5.30 -0.74
CA LEU A 42 3.10 5.54 0.69
C LEU A 42 2.10 6.66 1.01
N ILE A 43 2.21 7.81 0.35
CA ILE A 43 1.32 8.96 0.59
C ILE A 43 -0.12 8.57 0.27
N ALA A 44 -0.36 7.94 -0.87
CA ALA A 44 -1.69 7.49 -1.26
C ALA A 44 -2.30 6.51 -0.23
N SER A 45 -1.50 5.55 0.25
CA SER A 45 -1.93 4.59 1.26
C SER A 45 -2.25 5.26 2.59
N VAL A 46 -1.37 6.15 3.07
CA VAL A 46 -1.56 6.87 4.35
C VAL A 46 -2.77 7.77 4.30
N VAL A 47 -2.96 8.53 3.21
CA VAL A 47 -4.12 9.40 3.03
C VAL A 47 -5.41 8.58 3.03
N ALA A 48 -5.46 7.47 2.29
CA ALA A 48 -6.61 6.58 2.28
C ALA A 48 -6.95 6.03 3.69
N THR A 49 -5.92 5.66 4.47
CA THR A 49 -6.07 5.18 5.85
C THR A 49 -6.58 6.26 6.78
N VAL A 50 -6.00 7.46 6.72
CA VAL A 50 -6.41 8.58 7.57
C VAL A 50 -7.86 8.96 7.28
N ILE A 51 -8.24 9.04 6.00
CA ILE A 51 -9.62 9.31 5.59
C ILE A 51 -10.56 8.24 6.16
N TRP A 52 -10.23 6.95 6.00
CA TRP A 52 -11.05 5.87 6.56
C TRP A 52 -11.20 5.97 8.08
N CYS A 53 -10.11 6.16 8.81
CA CYS A 53 -10.12 6.26 10.26
C CYS A 53 -10.93 7.47 10.74
N MET A 54 -10.81 8.62 10.08
CA MET A 54 -11.59 9.81 10.42
C MET A 54 -13.09 9.59 10.15
N MET A 55 -13.44 9.05 8.97
CA MET A 55 -14.83 8.79 8.60
C MET A 55 -15.49 7.80 9.56
N THR A 56 -14.80 6.70 9.89
CA THR A 56 -15.34 5.67 10.80
C THR A 56 -15.40 6.11 12.25
N ALA A 57 -14.54 7.03 12.69
CA ALA A 57 -14.60 7.60 14.04
C ALA A 57 -15.80 8.54 14.24
N ILE A 58 -16.24 9.25 13.19
CA ILE A 58 -17.33 10.24 13.26
C ILE A 58 -18.69 9.59 12.92
N ALA A 59 -18.68 8.49 12.18
CA ALA A 59 -19.89 7.85 11.68
C ALA A 59 -20.79 7.28 12.80
N LYS A 60 -22.06 7.68 12.79
CA LYS A 60 -23.12 7.11 13.65
C LYS A 60 -23.86 6.04 12.86
N VAL A 61 -23.42 4.79 12.98
CA VAL A 61 -24.06 3.65 12.30
C VAL A 61 -25.27 3.19 13.09
N LYS A 62 -26.40 2.94 12.42
CA LYS A 62 -27.65 2.52 13.08
C LYS A 62 -28.15 1.15 12.63
N GLY A 63 -27.66 0.57 11.52
CA GLY A 63 -28.11 -0.76 11.06
C GLY A 63 -27.19 -1.50 10.09
N ALA A 64 -27.62 -2.69 9.67
CA ALA A 64 -26.87 -3.62 8.82
C ALA A 64 -26.73 -3.15 7.36
N ILE A 65 -27.70 -2.40 6.83
CA ILE A 65 -27.65 -1.79 5.49
C ILE A 65 -26.51 -0.77 5.40
N ASP A 66 -26.29 0.00 6.48
CA ASP A 66 -25.19 0.95 6.56
C ASP A 66 -23.85 0.20 6.43
N THR A 67 -23.70 -0.96 7.09
CA THR A 67 -22.45 -1.74 7.07
C THR A 67 -22.02 -2.15 5.65
N PHE A 68 -22.97 -2.47 4.77
CA PHE A 68 -22.67 -2.79 3.37
C PHE A 68 -22.17 -1.56 2.59
N GLN A 69 -22.80 -0.40 2.78
CA GLN A 69 -22.35 0.85 2.15
C GLN A 69 -20.93 1.22 2.60
N TRP A 70 -20.65 1.08 3.91
CA TRP A 70 -19.32 1.31 4.45
C TRP A 70 -18.28 0.30 3.95
N SER A 71 -18.68 -0.94 3.65
CA SER A 71 -17.80 -1.91 3.00
C SER A 71 -17.43 -1.47 1.59
N LEU A 72 -18.39 -0.97 0.82
CA LEU A 72 -18.11 -0.39 -0.50
C LEU A 72 -17.18 0.82 -0.38
N THR A 73 -17.39 1.71 0.60
CA THR A 73 -16.51 2.85 0.85
C THR A 73 -15.08 2.41 1.18
N TRP A 74 -14.91 1.35 1.97
CA TRP A 74 -13.61 0.77 2.25
C TRP A 74 -12.93 0.32 0.95
N TRP A 75 -13.62 -0.46 0.12
CA TRP A 75 -13.06 -0.90 -1.17
C TRP A 75 -12.72 0.27 -2.11
N LEU A 76 -13.57 1.30 -2.17
CA LEU A 76 -13.30 2.51 -2.95
C LEU A 76 -12.03 3.23 -2.48
N LEU A 77 -11.83 3.36 -1.17
CA LEU A 77 -10.59 3.93 -0.63
C LEU A 77 -9.39 3.00 -0.86
N GLY A 78 -9.58 1.70 -0.84
CA GLY A 78 -8.56 0.70 -1.18
C GLY A 78 -8.13 0.75 -2.65
N LEU A 79 -8.93 1.35 -3.55
CA LEU A 79 -8.50 1.58 -4.93
C LEU A 79 -7.43 2.67 -5.03
N LEU A 80 -7.37 3.65 -4.12
CA LEU A 80 -6.34 4.70 -4.14
C LEU A 80 -4.91 4.15 -4.11
N PRO A 81 -4.53 3.29 -3.14
CA PRO A 81 -3.21 2.68 -3.16
C PRO A 81 -3.00 1.83 -4.41
N ILE A 82 -3.99 1.07 -4.88
CA ILE A 82 -3.87 0.24 -6.10
C ILE A 82 -3.59 1.11 -7.34
N ILE A 83 -4.33 2.21 -7.52
CA ILE A 83 -4.13 3.14 -8.62
C ILE A 83 -2.75 3.80 -8.50
N SER A 84 -2.33 4.17 -7.29
CA SER A 84 -1.00 4.74 -7.06
C SER A 84 0.13 3.80 -7.46
N ILE A 85 -0.06 2.47 -7.33
CA ILE A 85 0.90 1.46 -7.78
C ILE A 85 1.02 1.52 -9.30
N GLY A 86 -0.12 1.58 -10.00
CA GLY A 86 -0.15 1.71 -11.45
C GLY A 86 0.55 2.99 -11.92
N ILE A 87 0.27 4.12 -11.28
CA ILE A 87 0.92 5.42 -11.57
C ILE A 87 2.43 5.32 -11.31
N ALA A 88 2.84 4.78 -10.16
CA ALA A 88 4.24 4.66 -9.80
C ALA A 88 5.02 3.78 -10.79
N LEU A 89 4.42 2.67 -11.24
CA LEU A 89 5.03 1.80 -12.25
C LEU A 89 5.01 2.43 -13.64
N PHE A 90 4.00 3.22 -14.00
CA PHE A 90 3.98 3.87 -15.30
C PHE A 90 5.07 4.94 -15.44
N PHE A 91 5.32 5.73 -14.38
CA PHE A 91 6.25 6.85 -14.43
C PHE A 91 7.69 6.49 -14.04
N PHE A 92 7.91 5.46 -13.23
CA PHE A 92 9.24 5.17 -12.63
C PHE A 92 9.76 3.76 -12.93
N ASN A 93 9.13 3.02 -13.85
CA ASN A 93 9.60 1.67 -14.23
C ASN A 93 10.73 1.74 -15.26
N GLU A 94 11.96 1.79 -14.74
CA GLU A 94 13.18 1.83 -15.56
C GLU A 94 13.89 0.48 -15.67
N SER A 95 13.34 -0.59 -15.07
CA SER A 95 13.95 -1.93 -15.15
C SER A 95 12.91 -3.05 -15.12
N SER A 96 12.95 -3.90 -16.14
CA SER A 96 12.10 -5.09 -16.25
C SER A 96 12.41 -6.14 -15.16
N ASP A 97 13.67 -6.26 -14.74
CA ASP A 97 14.09 -7.20 -13.68
C ASP A 97 13.47 -6.81 -12.32
N ALA A 98 13.39 -5.51 -12.03
CA ALA A 98 12.84 -5.01 -10.77
C ALA A 98 11.31 -4.98 -10.75
N GLN A 99 10.64 -5.03 -11.90
CA GLN A 99 9.21 -4.77 -11.99
C GLN A 99 8.37 -5.71 -11.10
N LEU A 100 8.68 -7.01 -11.10
CA LEU A 100 7.93 -7.98 -10.30
C LEU A 100 8.15 -7.76 -8.79
N SER A 101 9.39 -7.46 -8.37
CA SER A 101 9.67 -7.16 -6.97
C SER A 101 9.06 -5.83 -6.53
N LEU A 102 9.06 -4.80 -7.39
CA LEU A 102 8.42 -3.51 -7.13
C LEU A 102 6.92 -3.67 -6.91
N VAL A 103 6.24 -4.40 -7.81
CA VAL A 103 4.81 -4.70 -7.67
C VAL A 103 4.54 -5.39 -6.33
N GLY A 104 5.30 -6.44 -6.01
CA GLY A 104 5.15 -7.17 -4.75
C GLY A 104 5.34 -6.26 -3.53
N PHE A 105 6.39 -5.44 -3.52
CA PHE A 105 6.66 -4.51 -2.42
C PHE A 105 5.61 -3.41 -2.29
N PHE A 106 5.09 -2.88 -3.39
CA PHE A 106 4.06 -1.86 -3.34
C PHE A 106 2.70 -2.40 -2.93
N ILE A 107 2.35 -3.63 -3.34
CA ILE A 107 1.17 -4.34 -2.81
C ILE A 107 1.32 -4.53 -1.30
N LEU A 108 2.50 -4.98 -0.85
CA LEU A 108 2.79 -5.17 0.57
C LEU A 108 2.73 -3.84 1.34
N ASN A 109 3.17 -2.74 0.75
CA ASN A 109 2.98 -1.40 1.32
C ASN A 109 1.50 -1.07 1.48
N GLY A 110 0.67 -1.29 0.45
CA GLY A 110 -0.78 -1.11 0.56
C GLY A 110 -1.40 -1.99 1.65
N LEU A 111 -0.97 -3.24 1.77
CA LEU A 111 -1.45 -4.14 2.81
C LEU A 111 -1.07 -3.65 4.23
N ILE A 112 0.15 -3.17 4.42
CA ILE A 112 0.64 -2.77 5.76
C ILE A 112 0.19 -1.35 6.13
N LEU A 113 0.09 -0.44 5.17
CA LEU A 113 -0.22 0.97 5.43
C LEU A 113 -1.70 1.28 5.34
N TYR A 114 -2.46 0.52 4.56
CA TYR A 114 -3.91 0.69 4.39
C TYR A 114 -4.72 -0.45 5.00
N TRP A 115 -4.50 -1.69 4.58
CA TRP A 115 -5.33 -2.79 5.06
C TRP A 115 -5.13 -3.07 6.55
N LEU A 116 -3.89 -3.17 7.03
CA LEU A 116 -3.58 -3.56 8.40
C LEU A 116 -4.10 -2.53 9.44
N PRO A 117 -3.88 -1.21 9.29
CA PRO A 117 -4.36 -0.24 10.27
C PRO A 117 -5.89 -0.14 10.25
N THR A 118 -6.52 -0.24 9.06
CA THR A 118 -7.98 -0.26 9.00
C THR A 118 -8.55 -1.54 9.61
N ALA A 119 -7.91 -2.70 9.44
CA ALA A 119 -8.31 -3.95 10.08
C ALA A 119 -8.23 -3.91 11.61
N ILE A 120 -7.19 -3.27 12.18
CA ILE A 120 -6.94 -3.21 13.63
C ILE A 120 -7.72 -2.07 14.31
N SER A 121 -7.82 -0.90 13.67
CA SER A 121 -8.29 0.32 14.32
C SER A 121 -9.75 0.68 14.03
N SER A 122 -10.45 -0.03 13.13
CA SER A 122 -11.87 0.25 12.84
C SER A 122 -12.77 -0.05 14.06
N PRO A 123 -13.58 0.93 14.52
CA PRO A 123 -14.40 0.79 15.72
C PRO A 123 -15.76 0.11 15.46
N GLY A 124 -16.32 -0.50 16.51
CA GLY A 124 -17.73 -0.94 16.56
C GLY A 124 -18.15 -1.87 15.41
N LEU A 125 -19.22 -1.48 14.70
CA LEU A 125 -19.80 -2.26 13.60
C LEU A 125 -18.87 -2.34 12.36
N PHE A 126 -17.86 -1.46 12.26
CA PHE A 126 -16.91 -1.46 11.15
C PHE A 126 -15.77 -2.47 11.32
N LYS A 127 -15.67 -3.11 12.51
CA LYS A 127 -14.60 -4.05 12.87
C LYS A 127 -14.42 -5.18 11.86
N HIS A 128 -15.51 -5.58 11.18
CA HIS A 128 -15.56 -6.72 10.26
C HIS A 128 -15.62 -6.33 8.78
N ILE A 129 -15.49 -5.04 8.47
CA ILE A 129 -15.51 -4.58 7.08
C ILE A 129 -14.22 -4.93 6.34
N PRO A 130 -13.01 -4.68 6.89
CA PRO A 130 -11.79 -5.04 6.21
C PRO A 130 -11.68 -6.58 6.12
N PRO A 131 -11.43 -7.14 4.93
CA PRO A 131 -11.37 -8.58 4.76
C PRO A 131 -10.28 -9.18 5.64
N GLY A 132 -10.55 -10.30 6.30
CA GLY A 132 -9.58 -10.95 7.19
C GLY A 132 -9.40 -10.29 8.56
N SER A 133 -10.08 -9.19 8.87
CA SER A 133 -10.01 -8.53 10.18
C SER A 133 -10.46 -9.45 11.33
N PHE A 134 -11.41 -10.35 11.08
CA PHE A 134 -11.88 -11.34 12.06
C PHE A 134 -10.76 -12.26 12.52
N LEU A 135 -9.99 -12.83 11.58
CA LEU A 135 -8.87 -13.73 11.88
C LEU A 135 -7.74 -12.98 12.57
N LEU A 136 -7.42 -11.78 12.08
CA LEU A 136 -6.34 -10.96 12.64
C LEU A 136 -6.62 -10.59 14.09
N ARG A 137 -7.86 -10.23 14.41
CA ARG A 137 -8.26 -9.91 15.78
C ARG A 137 -8.32 -11.15 16.65
N ARG A 138 -8.75 -12.31 16.14
CA ARG A 138 -8.66 -13.57 16.89
C ARG A 138 -7.22 -13.95 17.26
N LEU A 139 -6.23 -13.58 16.43
CA LEU A 139 -4.81 -13.79 16.70
C LEU A 139 -4.24 -12.80 17.73
N ILE A 140 -4.76 -11.58 17.78
CA ILE A 140 -4.22 -10.49 18.61
C ILE A 140 -5.02 -10.28 19.92
N GLY A 141 -6.30 -10.68 19.97
CA GLY A 141 -7.26 -10.44 21.07
C GLY A 141 -8.58 -9.87 20.58
#